data_AF-A0A6I3BZL4-F1
#
_entry.id   AF-A0A6I3BZL4-F1
#
_cell.length_a   1.000
_cell.length_b   1.000
_cell.length_c   1.000
_cell.angle_alpha   90.00
_cell.angle_beta   90.00
_cell.angle_gamma   90.00
#
_symmetry.space_group_name_H-M   'P 1'
#
loop_
_entity.id
_entity.type
_entity.pdbx_description
1 polymer ?
#
loop_
_entity_poly.entity_id
_entity_poly.type
_entity_poly.pdbx_seq_one_letter_code
_entity_poly.pdbx_strand_id
1 'polypeptide(L)'
;WLAAADDAPGAVVSASHNPYHDNGVKLFAAGGRKLADAQQDAVQAAIDAGNAVGRGRSGERRVGQVRDGAAAVERYVDAVQSSIAGRTFDGLYVVIDCANGASSSIAPRVLRALGATVDVLFAEPDGRNINEGCGSTHPQTLQQTVRDRGADVGLAFDGDADRVLAVDATGALVDGDQILAVCATDLAANDRLRDRTVVVTVMTNLGFRLAMRDRDITVVETAVGDRYVLEALETGGYSLGGEQSGHVIFRDLATTGDGLLTGVQLLDVVARRDRSLAALSADAMHQLPQVLRNVRMSRLDPSLIERMRADTERVEARLGATGRVLVRASGTEPLIRVMVEAATAAEAAEAADELVDALSRLTRAQSTP
;
A
#
# COMPACT_ATOMS: atom_id res chain seq x y z
N TRP A 1 -5.31 -13.30 -6.38
CA TRP A 1 -5.44 -14.73 -6.00
C TRP A 1 -6.12 -15.58 -7.08
N LEU A 2 -7.40 -15.37 -7.40
CA LEU A 2 -8.16 -16.24 -8.34
C LEU A 2 -7.49 -16.45 -9.71
N ALA A 3 -7.01 -15.38 -10.33
CA ALA A 3 -6.29 -15.45 -11.61
C ALA A 3 -5.03 -16.36 -11.57
N ALA A 4 -4.40 -16.47 -10.40
CA ALA A 4 -3.29 -17.39 -10.18
C ALA A 4 -3.78 -18.82 -9.91
N ALA A 5 -4.81 -18.98 -9.08
CA ALA A 5 -5.37 -20.28 -8.72
C ALA A 5 -5.97 -21.03 -9.92
N ASP A 6 -6.59 -20.31 -10.85
CA ASP A 6 -7.25 -20.87 -12.03
C ASP A 6 -6.37 -20.80 -13.29
N ASP A 7 -5.15 -20.26 -13.18
CA ASP A 7 -4.25 -19.95 -14.31
C ASP A 7 -5.00 -19.24 -15.47
N ALA A 8 -5.77 -18.22 -15.11
CA ALA A 8 -6.69 -17.53 -16.02
C ALA A 8 -6.52 -16.01 -15.91
N PRO A 9 -6.74 -15.24 -17.00
CA PRO A 9 -6.74 -13.80 -16.92
C PRO A 9 -7.91 -13.29 -16.06
N GLY A 10 -7.69 -12.20 -15.35
CA GLY A 10 -8.68 -11.56 -14.50
C GLY A 10 -8.83 -10.07 -14.81
N ALA A 11 -9.99 -9.51 -14.49
CA ALA A 11 -10.22 -8.08 -14.55
C ALA A 11 -10.90 -7.62 -13.26
N VAL A 12 -10.47 -6.49 -12.72
CA VAL A 12 -11.09 -5.81 -11.59
C VAL A 12 -11.57 -4.45 -12.05
N VAL A 13 -12.83 -4.12 -11.76
CA VAL A 13 -13.44 -2.82 -12.09
C VAL A 13 -13.51 -2.00 -10.81
N SER A 14 -12.58 -1.06 -10.66
CA SER A 14 -12.42 -0.26 -9.45
C SER A 14 -11.46 0.92 -9.68
N ALA A 15 -11.64 1.99 -8.90
CA ALA A 15 -10.69 3.08 -8.73
C ALA A 15 -10.08 3.15 -7.30
N SER A 16 -10.04 2.03 -6.57
CA SER A 16 -9.41 1.91 -5.24
C SER A 16 -10.01 2.90 -4.23
N HIS A 17 -9.23 3.84 -3.72
CA HIS A 17 -9.60 4.84 -2.72
C HIS A 17 -10.30 6.09 -3.32
N ASN A 18 -10.47 6.15 -4.65
CA ASN A 18 -11.12 7.30 -5.29
C ASN A 18 -12.64 7.36 -4.96
N PRO A 19 -13.27 8.55 -5.10
CA PRO A 19 -14.71 8.71 -4.91
C PRO A 19 -15.55 7.92 -5.93
N TYR A 20 -16.83 7.72 -5.64
CA TYR A 20 -17.76 6.88 -6.42
C TYR A 20 -17.91 7.22 -7.92
N HIS A 21 -17.57 8.44 -8.33
CA HIS A 21 -17.68 8.87 -9.73
C HIS A 21 -16.48 8.44 -10.60
N ASP A 22 -15.37 8.07 -9.97
CA ASP A 22 -14.20 7.52 -10.65
C ASP A 22 -14.32 6.00 -10.78
N ASN A 23 -13.81 5.46 -11.88
CA ASN A 23 -13.70 4.02 -12.06
C ASN A 23 -12.49 3.68 -12.95
N GLY A 24 -12.04 2.43 -12.89
CA GLY A 24 -10.91 1.93 -13.64
C GLY A 24 -11.03 0.45 -13.94
N VAL A 25 -10.24 -0.06 -14.88
CA VAL A 25 -10.14 -1.48 -15.18
C VAL A 25 -8.69 -1.92 -14.97
N LYS A 26 -8.47 -2.81 -14.00
CA LYS A 26 -7.18 -3.43 -13.70
C LYS A 26 -7.17 -4.84 -14.29
N LEU A 27 -6.19 -5.16 -15.13
CA LEU A 27 -6.07 -6.46 -15.78
C LEU A 27 -4.95 -7.31 -15.15
N PHE A 28 -5.25 -8.59 -14.96
CA PHE A 28 -4.31 -9.61 -14.51
C PHE A 28 -4.15 -10.67 -15.61
N ALA A 29 -2.90 -11.02 -15.92
CA ALA A 29 -2.59 -12.16 -16.76
C ALA A 29 -2.91 -13.48 -16.02
N ALA A 30 -2.97 -14.58 -16.79
CA ALA A 30 -2.90 -15.92 -16.23
C ALA A 30 -1.69 -16.05 -15.28
N GLY A 31 -1.87 -16.76 -14.17
CA GLY A 31 -0.91 -16.79 -13.07
C GLY A 31 -1.00 -15.58 -12.13
N GLY A 32 -2.00 -14.70 -12.30
CA GLY A 32 -2.30 -13.58 -11.40
C GLY A 32 -1.30 -12.44 -11.41
N ARG A 33 -0.51 -12.31 -12.48
CA ARG A 33 0.50 -11.24 -12.64
C ARG A 33 -0.11 -10.02 -13.31
N LYS A 34 0.52 -8.85 -13.16
CA LYS A 34 0.19 -7.68 -14.00
C LYS A 34 0.57 -7.96 -15.46
N LEU A 35 -0.08 -7.27 -16.39
CA LEU A 35 0.29 -7.32 -17.81
C LEU A 35 1.69 -6.74 -18.01
N ALA A 36 2.53 -7.40 -18.81
CA ALA A 36 3.82 -6.87 -19.24
C ALA A 36 3.64 -5.66 -20.17
N ASP A 37 4.65 -4.79 -20.29
CA ASP A 37 4.55 -3.59 -21.15
C ASP A 37 4.19 -3.92 -22.59
N ALA A 38 4.85 -4.90 -23.18
CA ALA A 38 4.53 -5.33 -24.54
C ALA A 38 3.06 -5.80 -24.69
N GLN A 39 2.45 -6.33 -23.62
CA GLN A 39 1.03 -6.69 -23.62
C GLN A 39 0.13 -5.47 -23.49
N GLN A 40 0.50 -4.50 -22.64
CA GLN A 40 -0.22 -3.23 -22.49
C GLN A 40 -0.17 -2.42 -23.80
N ASP A 41 1.00 -2.31 -24.42
CA ASP A 41 1.21 -1.64 -25.70
C ASP A 41 0.40 -2.31 -26.82
N ALA A 42 0.35 -3.64 -26.84
CA ALA A 42 -0.47 -4.37 -27.80
C ALA A 42 -1.98 -4.12 -27.60
N VAL A 43 -2.45 -4.03 -26.34
CA VAL A 43 -3.84 -3.67 -26.04
C VAL A 43 -4.12 -2.22 -26.46
N GLN A 44 -3.23 -1.28 -26.14
CA GLN A 44 -3.36 0.12 -26.53
C GLN A 44 -3.40 0.28 -28.05
N ALA A 45 -2.46 -0.34 -28.77
CA ALA A 45 -2.43 -0.31 -30.22
C ALA A 45 -3.68 -0.92 -30.86
N ALA A 46 -4.26 -1.96 -30.27
CA ALA A 46 -5.52 -2.55 -30.73
C ALA A 46 -6.71 -1.58 -30.55
N ILE A 47 -6.77 -0.89 -29.41
CA ILE A 47 -7.77 0.15 -29.13
C ILE A 47 -7.62 1.32 -30.11
N ASP A 48 -6.40 1.84 -30.28
CA ASP A 48 -6.09 2.99 -31.14
C ASP A 48 -6.37 2.71 -32.61
N ALA A 49 -6.11 1.48 -33.07
CA ALA A 49 -6.43 1.05 -34.41
C ALA A 49 -7.95 0.92 -34.67
N GLY A 50 -8.79 1.10 -33.65
CA GLY A 50 -10.22 0.79 -33.72
C GLY A 50 -10.47 -0.67 -34.06
N ASN A 51 -9.49 -1.55 -33.79
CA ASN A 51 -9.63 -2.98 -34.00
C ASN A 51 -10.61 -3.49 -32.95
N ALA A 52 -11.89 -3.55 -33.33
CA ALA A 52 -12.84 -4.43 -32.66
C ALA A 52 -12.27 -5.84 -32.77
N VAL A 53 -11.58 -6.30 -31.71
CA VAL A 53 -10.98 -7.62 -31.59
C VAL A 53 -11.99 -8.63 -32.13
N GLY A 54 -11.68 -9.16 -33.31
CA GLY A 54 -12.49 -10.08 -34.10
C GLY A 54 -14.00 -10.02 -33.85
N ARG A 55 -14.75 -9.42 -34.80
CA ARG A 55 -15.99 -10.09 -35.21
C ARG A 55 -15.59 -11.48 -35.68
N GLY A 56 -15.49 -12.43 -34.75
CA GLY A 56 -15.25 -13.82 -35.08
C GLY A 56 -16.31 -14.17 -36.10
N ARG A 57 -15.89 -14.43 -37.34
CA ARG A 57 -16.78 -14.89 -38.40
C ARG A 57 -17.58 -16.03 -37.79
N SER A 58 -18.90 -15.82 -37.69
CA SER A 58 -19.86 -16.80 -37.23
C SER A 58 -19.65 -18.06 -38.06
N GLY A 59 -18.99 -19.04 -37.45
CA GLY A 59 -18.57 -20.25 -38.12
C GLY A 59 -18.48 -21.36 -37.11
N GLU A 60 -17.48 -21.35 -36.22
CA GLU A 60 -17.18 -22.57 -35.44
C GLU A 60 -16.59 -22.32 -34.03
N ARG A 61 -16.57 -21.07 -33.54
CA ARG A 61 -16.15 -20.80 -32.15
C ARG A 61 -17.35 -20.87 -31.20
N ARG A 62 -17.32 -21.82 -30.26
CA ARG A 62 -18.30 -21.91 -29.15
C ARG A 62 -18.31 -20.59 -28.39
N VAL A 63 -19.48 -19.96 -28.28
CA VAL A 63 -19.70 -18.77 -27.44
C VAL A 63 -19.36 -19.13 -25.99
N GLY A 64 -18.64 -18.23 -25.29
CA GLY A 64 -18.33 -18.40 -23.88
C GLY A 64 -19.59 -18.40 -23.01
N GLN A 65 -19.53 -19.07 -21.86
CA GLN A 65 -20.63 -19.07 -20.88
C GLN A 65 -20.28 -18.17 -19.69
N VAL A 66 -21.26 -17.43 -19.18
CA VAL A 66 -21.14 -16.67 -17.93
C VAL A 66 -21.68 -17.53 -16.79
N ARG A 67 -20.94 -17.58 -15.67
CA ARG A 67 -21.32 -18.30 -14.46
C ARG A 67 -21.17 -17.37 -13.26
N ASP A 68 -22.01 -17.57 -12.25
CA ASP A 68 -21.90 -16.86 -10.99
C ASP A 68 -20.57 -17.24 -10.28
N GLY A 69 -19.95 -16.24 -9.65
CA GLY A 69 -18.66 -16.33 -8.97
C GLY A 69 -18.75 -16.64 -7.48
N ALA A 70 -19.92 -16.94 -6.89
CA ALA A 70 -20.05 -17.19 -5.46
C ALA A 70 -19.03 -18.21 -4.91
N ALA A 71 -18.83 -19.34 -5.61
CA ALA A 71 -17.82 -20.34 -5.23
C ALA A 71 -16.37 -19.81 -5.29
N ALA A 72 -16.09 -18.79 -6.09
CA ALA A 72 -14.78 -18.16 -6.17
C ALA A 72 -14.48 -17.29 -4.93
N VAL A 73 -15.50 -16.64 -4.37
CA VAL A 73 -15.38 -15.89 -3.11
C VAL A 73 -15.03 -16.82 -1.95
N GLU A 74 -15.70 -17.97 -1.86
CA GLU A 74 -15.41 -19.01 -0.86
C GLU A 74 -13.96 -19.46 -0.89
N ARG A 75 -13.45 -19.77 -2.09
CA ARG A 75 -12.05 -20.19 -2.26
C ARG A 75 -11.05 -19.12 -1.81
N TYR A 76 -11.35 -17.85 -2.05
CA TYR A 76 -10.52 -16.75 -1.57
C TYR A 76 -10.57 -16.63 -0.03
N VAL A 77 -11.76 -16.72 0.54
CA VAL A 77 -11.98 -16.72 2.00
C VAL A 77 -11.17 -17.85 2.67
N ASP A 78 -11.22 -19.06 2.12
CA ASP A 78 -10.47 -20.22 2.62
C ASP A 78 -8.95 -20.02 2.50
N ALA A 79 -8.49 -19.43 1.40
CA ALA A 79 -7.07 -19.14 1.19
C ALA A 79 -6.53 -18.15 2.22
N VAL A 80 -7.29 -17.07 2.51
CA VAL A 80 -6.90 -16.09 3.53
C VAL A 80 -6.89 -16.73 4.92
N GLN A 81 -7.90 -17.51 5.28
CA GLN A 81 -7.92 -18.21 6.58
C GLN A 81 -6.76 -19.21 6.72
N SER A 82 -6.47 -19.95 5.66
CA SER A 82 -5.38 -20.94 5.65
C SER A 82 -4.00 -20.32 5.74
N SER A 83 -3.86 -19.02 5.45
CA SER A 83 -2.59 -18.29 5.49
C SER A 83 -1.94 -18.22 6.88
N ILE A 84 -2.72 -18.46 7.94
CA ILE A 84 -2.22 -18.51 9.33
C ILE A 84 -2.19 -19.94 9.89
N ALA A 85 -2.22 -20.95 9.02
CA ALA A 85 -1.99 -22.36 9.35
C ALA A 85 -2.82 -22.88 10.55
N GLY A 86 -4.12 -22.55 10.58
CA GLY A 86 -5.06 -23.02 11.59
C GLY A 86 -5.01 -22.31 12.94
N ARG A 87 -4.22 -21.23 13.07
CA ARG A 87 -4.27 -20.35 14.23
C ARG A 87 -5.57 -19.54 14.24
N THR A 88 -5.92 -19.03 15.42
CA THR A 88 -7.14 -18.26 15.67
C THR A 88 -6.82 -16.93 16.33
N PHE A 89 -7.83 -16.06 16.36
CA PHE A 89 -7.82 -14.74 16.98
C PHE A 89 -8.73 -14.72 18.22
N ASP A 90 -8.87 -15.86 18.90
CA ASP A 90 -9.73 -15.99 20.08
C ASP A 90 -9.30 -14.97 21.15
N GLY A 91 -10.27 -14.20 21.63
CA GLY A 91 -10.04 -13.15 22.62
C GLY A 91 -9.60 -11.80 22.05
N LEU A 92 -9.33 -11.70 20.75
CA LEU A 92 -8.98 -10.44 20.10
C LEU A 92 -10.25 -9.68 19.69
N TYR A 93 -10.35 -8.42 20.09
CA TYR A 93 -11.42 -7.51 19.68
C TYR A 93 -10.92 -6.57 18.59
N VAL A 94 -11.52 -6.69 17.40
CA VAL A 94 -11.13 -5.94 16.21
C VAL A 94 -12.29 -5.05 15.74
N VAL A 95 -12.00 -3.78 15.43
CA VAL A 95 -12.93 -2.91 14.70
C VAL A 95 -12.45 -2.80 13.26
N ILE A 96 -13.34 -2.98 12.29
CA ILE A 96 -12.98 -2.84 10.87
C ILE A 96 -13.78 -1.74 10.19
N ASP A 97 -13.11 -0.97 9.35
CA ASP A 97 -13.70 -0.01 8.42
C ASP A 97 -13.56 -0.56 6.99
N CYS A 98 -14.69 -0.90 6.38
CA CYS A 98 -14.73 -1.52 5.05
C CYS A 98 -14.87 -0.52 3.90
N ALA A 99 -14.83 0.79 4.19
CA ALA A 99 -14.92 1.88 3.21
C ALA A 99 -16.17 1.85 2.29
N ASN A 100 -17.23 1.13 2.70
CA ASN A 100 -18.36 0.73 1.85
C ASN A 100 -17.89 0.12 0.52
N GLY A 101 -16.79 -0.62 0.54
CA GLY A 101 -16.12 -1.21 -0.61
C GLY A 101 -16.22 -2.73 -0.67
N ALA A 102 -15.30 -3.32 -1.42
CA ALA A 102 -15.24 -4.77 -1.69
C ALA A 102 -15.08 -5.63 -0.42
N SER A 103 -14.44 -5.09 0.62
CA SER A 103 -14.23 -5.80 1.89
C SER A 103 -15.51 -5.95 2.74
N SER A 104 -16.57 -5.15 2.49
CA SER A 104 -17.79 -5.08 3.30
C SER A 104 -18.45 -6.44 3.54
N SER A 105 -18.45 -7.32 2.52
CA SER A 105 -19.07 -8.64 2.61
C SER A 105 -18.10 -9.77 3.00
N ILE A 106 -16.79 -9.52 2.94
CA ILE A 106 -15.75 -10.57 3.06
C ILE A 106 -14.96 -10.44 4.36
N ALA A 107 -14.48 -9.24 4.70
CA ALA A 107 -13.61 -9.03 5.85
C ALA A 107 -14.27 -9.40 7.20
N PRO A 108 -15.54 -8.99 7.49
CA PRO A 108 -16.19 -9.40 8.74
C PRO A 108 -16.30 -10.92 8.87
N ARG A 109 -16.57 -11.59 7.74
CA ARG A 109 -16.76 -13.03 7.69
C ARG A 109 -15.44 -13.78 7.96
N VAL A 110 -14.36 -13.37 7.30
CA VAL A 110 -13.03 -13.97 7.50
C VAL A 110 -12.58 -13.82 8.95
N LEU A 111 -12.65 -12.61 9.50
CA LEU A 111 -12.15 -12.34 10.85
C LEU A 111 -12.97 -13.05 11.94
N ARG A 112 -14.30 -13.10 11.80
CA ARG A 112 -15.17 -13.87 12.73
C ARG A 112 -14.93 -15.37 12.62
N ALA A 113 -14.72 -15.89 11.41
CA ALA A 113 -14.40 -17.31 11.21
C ALA A 113 -13.05 -17.69 11.85
N LEU A 114 -12.11 -16.76 11.91
CA LEU A 114 -10.84 -16.91 12.61
C LEU A 114 -10.94 -16.71 14.13
N GLY A 115 -12.11 -16.40 14.70
CA GLY A 115 -12.34 -16.33 16.16
C GLY A 115 -12.30 -14.93 16.76
N ALA A 116 -12.05 -13.88 15.97
CA ALA A 116 -12.07 -12.51 16.49
C ALA A 116 -13.49 -12.05 16.85
N THR A 117 -13.60 -11.22 17.88
CA THR A 117 -14.80 -10.37 18.08
C THR A 117 -14.69 -9.18 17.13
N VAL A 118 -15.71 -8.95 16.29
CA VAL A 118 -15.62 -7.96 15.19
C VAL A 118 -16.78 -6.98 15.18
N ASP A 119 -16.46 -5.72 15.41
CA ASP A 119 -17.33 -4.57 15.11
C ASP A 119 -17.02 -4.03 13.71
N VAL A 120 -18.06 -3.68 12.97
CA VAL A 120 -17.95 -3.34 11.55
C VAL A 120 -18.49 -1.93 11.33
N LEU A 121 -17.67 -1.10 10.69
CA LEU A 121 -17.99 0.24 10.23
C LEU A 121 -17.99 0.26 8.71
N PHE A 122 -18.86 1.10 8.13
CA PHE A 122 -18.92 1.37 6.69
C PHE A 122 -18.92 0.09 5.84
N ALA A 123 -19.89 -0.79 6.09
CA ALA A 123 -20.08 -2.03 5.37
C ALA A 123 -21.48 -2.17 4.76
N GLU A 124 -22.14 -1.05 4.49
CA GLU A 124 -23.48 -0.96 3.88
C GLU A 124 -23.39 -0.19 2.56
N PRO A 125 -22.75 -0.75 1.52
CA PRO A 125 -22.58 -0.07 0.25
C PRO A 125 -23.92 0.18 -0.45
N ASP A 126 -24.16 1.41 -0.90
CA ASP A 126 -25.35 1.81 -1.67
C ASP A 126 -25.05 2.15 -3.14
N GLY A 127 -23.77 2.00 -3.53
CA GLY A 127 -23.25 2.33 -4.86
C GLY A 127 -22.79 3.78 -5.03
N ARG A 128 -22.90 4.63 -3.99
CA ARG A 128 -22.48 6.04 -4.00
C ARG A 128 -21.63 6.44 -2.80
N ASN A 129 -21.71 5.69 -1.70
CA ASN A 129 -21.05 5.97 -0.42
C ASN A 129 -19.65 5.34 -0.25
N ILE A 130 -19.05 4.81 -1.32
CA ILE A 130 -17.69 4.23 -1.27
C ILE A 130 -16.66 5.31 -0.96
N ASN A 131 -15.74 5.02 -0.02
CA ASN A 131 -14.68 5.92 0.45
C ASN A 131 -15.18 7.29 0.99
N GLU A 132 -16.47 7.45 1.26
CA GLU A 132 -17.04 8.73 1.70
C GLU A 132 -16.77 8.94 3.19
N GLY A 133 -15.69 9.67 3.52
CA GLY A 133 -15.33 9.98 4.91
C GLY A 133 -14.97 8.75 5.75
N CYS A 134 -14.59 7.66 5.10
CA CYS A 134 -14.24 6.37 5.70
C CYS A 134 -13.05 5.71 4.98
N GLY A 135 -12.62 4.56 5.47
CA GLY A 135 -11.56 3.75 4.89
C GLY A 135 -10.15 4.24 5.23
N SER A 136 -9.15 3.64 4.59
CA SER A 136 -7.73 3.89 4.87
C SER A 136 -7.29 5.34 4.70
N THR A 137 -7.95 6.12 3.84
CA THR A 137 -7.67 7.56 3.64
C THR A 137 -8.37 8.47 4.65
N HIS A 138 -9.38 7.97 5.36
CA HIS A 138 -10.15 8.70 6.38
C HIS A 138 -10.38 7.86 7.65
N PRO A 139 -9.30 7.48 8.37
CA PRO A 139 -9.37 6.53 9.48
C PRO A 139 -9.94 7.13 10.78
N GLN A 140 -10.35 8.40 10.80
CA GLN A 140 -10.68 9.13 12.04
C GLN A 140 -11.83 8.47 12.83
N THR A 141 -12.87 8.01 12.13
CA THR A 141 -14.00 7.31 12.75
C THR A 141 -13.57 5.97 13.34
N LEU A 142 -12.71 5.22 12.63
CA LEU A 142 -12.12 3.98 13.14
C LEU A 142 -11.29 4.25 14.41
N GLN A 143 -10.40 5.25 14.37
CA GLN A 143 -9.55 5.62 15.50
C GLN A 143 -10.36 5.96 16.75
N GLN A 144 -11.44 6.72 16.58
CA GLN A 144 -12.35 7.06 17.67
C GLN A 144 -13.08 5.82 18.20
N THR A 145 -13.60 4.99 17.30
CA THR A 145 -14.35 3.78 17.67
C THR A 145 -13.47 2.77 18.42
N VAL A 146 -12.22 2.57 18.01
CA VAL A 146 -11.27 1.69 18.71
C VAL A 146 -11.10 2.12 20.17
N ARG A 147 -10.90 3.43 20.42
CA ARG A 147 -10.81 3.98 21.78
C ARG A 147 -12.11 3.80 22.57
N ASP A 148 -13.24 4.19 21.98
CA ASP A 148 -14.53 4.20 22.66
C ASP A 148 -15.01 2.79 23.02
N ARG A 149 -14.67 1.81 22.19
CA ARG A 149 -15.02 0.40 22.39
C ARG A 149 -13.98 -0.37 23.21
N GLY A 150 -12.76 0.16 23.36
CA GLY A 150 -11.66 -0.57 23.98
C GLY A 150 -11.22 -1.78 23.14
N ALA A 151 -11.20 -1.63 21.81
CA ALA A 151 -10.74 -2.68 20.92
C ALA A 151 -9.21 -2.77 20.89
N ASP A 152 -8.68 -3.96 20.63
CA ASP A 152 -7.24 -4.22 20.61
C ASP A 152 -6.58 -3.65 19.35
N VAL A 153 -7.27 -3.79 18.21
CA VAL A 153 -6.80 -3.38 16.89
C VAL A 153 -7.96 -2.86 16.03
N GLY A 154 -7.72 -1.80 15.27
CA GLY A 154 -8.56 -1.38 14.15
C GLY A 154 -7.92 -1.72 12.81
N LEU A 155 -8.71 -2.06 11.78
CA LEU A 155 -8.25 -2.20 10.39
C LEU A 155 -9.10 -1.33 9.46
N ALA A 156 -8.47 -0.44 8.70
CA ALA A 156 -9.12 0.40 7.70
C ALA A 156 -8.71 -0.04 6.29
N PHE A 157 -9.66 -0.55 5.51
CA PHE A 157 -9.48 -0.93 4.11
C PHE A 157 -9.77 0.25 3.19
N ASP A 158 -9.35 0.18 1.93
CA ASP A 158 -9.85 1.06 0.86
C ASP A 158 -10.95 0.38 0.02
N GLY A 159 -11.49 1.11 -0.96
CA GLY A 159 -12.66 0.70 -1.73
C GLY A 159 -12.55 -0.66 -2.43
N ASP A 160 -11.38 -1.07 -2.91
CA ASP A 160 -11.16 -2.44 -3.44
C ASP A 160 -10.29 -3.33 -2.55
N ALA A 161 -9.96 -2.87 -1.35
CA ALA A 161 -9.22 -3.60 -0.33
C ALA A 161 -7.84 -4.11 -0.79
N ASP A 162 -7.17 -3.38 -1.67
CA ASP A 162 -5.75 -3.62 -1.99
C ASP A 162 -4.81 -2.97 -0.95
N ARG A 163 -5.35 -2.11 -0.08
CA ARG A 163 -4.67 -1.48 1.04
C ARG A 163 -5.31 -1.81 2.38
N VAL A 164 -4.49 -1.80 3.43
CA VAL A 164 -4.95 -1.73 4.81
C VAL A 164 -4.02 -0.83 5.62
N LEU A 165 -4.60 0.05 6.44
CA LEU A 165 -3.91 0.68 7.56
C LEU A 165 -4.49 0.12 8.87
N ALA A 166 -3.70 0.13 9.93
CA ALA A 166 -4.14 -0.35 11.22
C ALA A 166 -4.25 0.79 12.24
N VAL A 167 -4.94 0.52 13.33
CA VAL A 167 -5.08 1.42 14.48
C VAL A 167 -4.78 0.61 15.72
N ASP A 168 -3.91 1.08 16.59
CA ASP A 168 -3.65 0.40 17.86
C ASP A 168 -4.72 0.69 18.93
N ALA A 169 -4.69 -0.01 20.05
CA ALA A 169 -5.64 0.17 21.16
C ALA A 169 -5.68 1.59 21.76
N THR A 170 -4.65 2.43 21.52
CA THR A 170 -4.67 3.85 21.93
C THR A 170 -5.39 4.75 20.92
N GLY A 171 -5.76 4.19 19.77
CA GLY A 171 -6.33 4.89 18.63
C GLY A 171 -5.29 5.60 17.76
N ALA A 172 -3.99 5.29 17.93
CA ALA A 172 -2.95 5.80 17.06
C ALA A 172 -2.94 5.03 15.74
N LEU A 173 -2.71 5.75 14.64
CA LEU A 173 -2.61 5.14 13.31
C LEU A 173 -1.29 4.37 13.20
N VAL A 174 -1.36 3.19 12.60
CA VAL A 174 -0.23 2.34 12.25
C VAL A 174 -0.20 2.24 10.73
N ASP A 175 0.74 2.95 10.11
CA ASP A 175 0.80 3.07 8.65
C ASP A 175 1.40 1.82 7.96
N GLY A 176 1.46 1.83 6.63
CA GLY A 176 2.00 0.71 5.86
C GLY A 176 3.47 0.39 6.15
N ASP A 177 4.30 1.40 6.48
CA ASP A 177 5.70 1.18 6.82
C ASP A 177 5.80 0.46 8.18
N GLN A 178 4.98 0.85 9.16
CA GLN A 178 4.94 0.20 10.46
C GLN A 178 4.40 -1.23 10.37
N ILE A 179 3.36 -1.47 9.56
CA ILE A 179 2.84 -2.82 9.29
C ILE A 179 3.92 -3.69 8.66
N LEU A 180 4.63 -3.17 7.65
CA LEU A 180 5.75 -3.86 7.00
C LEU A 180 6.87 -4.15 8.00
N ALA A 181 7.21 -3.20 8.88
CA ALA A 181 8.29 -3.38 9.85
C ALA A 181 7.97 -4.50 10.85
N VAL A 182 6.73 -4.53 11.36
CA VAL A 182 6.24 -5.59 12.26
C VAL A 182 6.31 -6.96 11.56
N CYS A 183 5.79 -7.05 10.34
CA CYS A 183 5.75 -8.30 9.60
C CYS A 183 7.14 -8.76 9.17
N ALA A 184 8.02 -7.85 8.71
CA ALA A 184 9.40 -8.15 8.33
C ALA A 184 10.20 -8.65 9.54
N THR A 185 10.06 -7.99 10.69
CA THR A 185 10.72 -8.38 11.94
C THR A 185 10.25 -9.76 12.40
N ASP A 186 8.95 -10.03 12.37
CA ASP A 186 8.42 -11.33 12.76
C ASP A 186 8.85 -12.44 11.79
N LEU A 187 8.78 -12.22 10.48
CA LEU A 187 9.24 -13.19 9.48
C LEU A 187 10.75 -13.44 9.60
N ALA A 188 11.56 -12.40 9.82
CA ALA A 188 13.00 -12.54 9.99
C ALA A 188 13.38 -13.27 11.28
N ALA A 189 12.62 -13.09 12.37
CA ALA A 189 12.83 -13.80 13.62
C ALA A 189 12.45 -15.29 13.56
N ASN A 190 11.68 -15.69 12.53
CA ASN A 190 11.25 -17.06 12.31
C ASN A 190 11.90 -17.68 11.06
N ASP A 191 12.97 -17.09 10.51
CA ASP A 191 13.65 -17.55 9.29
C ASP A 191 12.73 -17.72 8.07
N ARG A 192 11.67 -16.91 8.00
CA ARG A 192 10.67 -16.90 6.92
C ARG A 192 10.78 -15.69 6.00
N LEU A 193 11.57 -14.68 6.35
CA LEU A 193 11.85 -13.54 5.48
C LEU A 193 12.94 -13.96 4.48
N ARG A 194 12.56 -14.22 3.23
CA ARG A 194 13.49 -14.73 2.21
C ARG A 194 14.63 -13.75 1.98
N ASP A 195 15.85 -14.28 1.99
CA ASP A 195 17.11 -13.54 1.91
C ASP A 195 17.21 -12.38 2.93
N ARG A 196 16.47 -12.47 4.04
CA ARG A 196 16.30 -11.40 5.04
C ARG A 196 16.05 -10.03 4.40
N THR A 197 15.28 -10.00 3.32
CA THR A 197 15.10 -8.81 2.48
C THR A 197 13.64 -8.36 2.44
N VAL A 198 13.42 -7.06 2.53
CA VAL A 198 12.11 -6.42 2.33
C VAL A 198 12.20 -5.37 1.22
N VAL A 199 11.21 -5.37 0.34
CA VAL A 199 11.13 -4.41 -0.79
C VAL A 199 10.19 -3.26 -0.44
N VAL A 200 10.66 -2.03 -0.55
CA VAL A 200 9.87 -0.83 -0.29
C VAL A 200 10.11 0.23 -1.34
N THR A 201 9.28 1.28 -1.36
CA THR A 201 9.54 2.42 -2.24
C THR A 201 10.45 3.44 -1.58
N VAL A 202 11.01 4.35 -2.39
CA VAL A 202 11.72 5.53 -1.88
C VAL A 202 10.88 6.43 -0.96
N MET A 203 9.56 6.27 -0.87
CA MET A 203 8.72 7.03 0.06
C MET A 203 8.75 6.49 1.49
N THR A 204 9.20 5.25 1.70
CA THR A 204 9.26 4.62 3.02
C THR A 204 10.17 5.39 3.97
N ASN A 205 9.67 5.58 5.19
CA ASN A 205 10.23 6.46 6.19
C ASN A 205 11.68 6.08 6.58
N LEU A 206 12.54 7.06 6.80
CA LEU A 206 13.93 6.81 7.25
C LEU A 206 13.98 5.95 8.54
N GLY A 207 13.02 6.11 9.44
CA GLY A 207 12.88 5.29 10.65
C GLY A 207 12.77 3.79 10.38
N PHE A 208 12.05 3.40 9.32
CA PHE A 208 11.98 2.02 8.85
C PHE A 208 13.36 1.51 8.43
N ARG A 209 14.09 2.31 7.63
CA ARG A 209 15.41 1.94 7.10
C ARG A 209 16.42 1.71 8.22
N LEU A 210 16.45 2.63 9.19
CA LEU A 210 17.30 2.51 10.37
C LEU A 210 16.96 1.23 11.15
N ALA A 211 15.67 0.99 11.40
CA ALA A 211 15.22 -0.17 12.17
C ALA A 211 15.49 -1.52 11.49
N MET A 212 15.39 -1.59 10.16
CA MET A 212 15.74 -2.80 9.40
C MET A 212 17.25 -3.04 9.38
N ARG A 213 18.06 -1.99 9.20
CA ARG A 213 19.52 -2.07 9.26
C ARG A 213 19.99 -2.59 10.62
N ASP A 214 19.43 -2.06 11.71
CA ASP A 214 19.80 -2.47 13.07
C ASP A 214 19.40 -3.93 13.40
N ARG A 215 18.61 -4.58 12.53
CA ARG A 215 18.17 -5.99 12.62
C ARG A 215 18.80 -6.89 11.56
N ASP A 216 19.80 -6.41 10.82
CA ASP A 216 20.39 -7.12 9.69
C ASP A 216 19.31 -7.60 8.69
N ILE A 217 18.34 -6.72 8.40
CA ILE A 217 17.34 -6.91 7.34
C ILE A 217 17.72 -5.97 6.18
N THR A 218 17.91 -6.55 5.01
CA THR A 218 18.24 -5.80 3.79
C THR A 218 16.99 -5.10 3.26
N VAL A 219 17.13 -3.82 2.91
CA VAL A 219 16.05 -3.03 2.30
C VAL A 219 16.37 -2.81 0.82
N VAL A 220 15.50 -3.29 -0.05
CA VAL A 220 15.56 -3.00 -1.50
C VAL A 220 14.58 -1.86 -1.80
N GLU A 221 15.11 -0.78 -2.36
CA GLU A 221 14.31 0.41 -2.66
C GLU A 221 13.95 0.50 -4.13
N THR A 222 12.69 0.82 -4.39
CA THR A 222 12.16 1.00 -5.75
C THR A 222 11.59 2.40 -5.96
N ALA A 223 11.35 2.76 -7.21
CA ALA A 223 10.52 3.92 -7.52
C ALA A 223 9.11 3.77 -6.93
N VAL A 224 8.39 4.89 -6.79
CA VAL A 224 7.03 4.92 -6.23
C VAL A 224 6.05 4.22 -7.18
N GLY A 225 5.21 3.35 -6.62
CA GLY A 225 4.21 2.58 -7.34
C GLY A 225 4.37 1.08 -7.10
N ASP A 226 3.25 0.45 -6.74
CA ASP A 226 3.09 -1.00 -6.53
C ASP A 226 3.75 -1.90 -7.58
N ARG A 227 3.80 -1.46 -8.83
CA ARG A 227 4.42 -2.17 -9.95
C ARG A 227 5.92 -2.38 -9.73
N TYR A 228 6.64 -1.35 -9.30
CA TYR A 228 8.08 -1.44 -9.10
C TYR A 228 8.43 -2.31 -7.90
N VAL A 229 7.60 -2.26 -6.86
CA VAL A 229 7.70 -3.19 -5.71
C VAL A 229 7.51 -4.63 -6.18
N LEU A 230 6.46 -4.89 -6.95
CA LEU A 230 6.18 -6.23 -7.48
C LEU A 230 7.31 -6.75 -8.38
N GLU A 231 7.84 -5.92 -9.27
CA GLU A 231 8.95 -6.27 -10.16
C GLU A 231 10.23 -6.62 -9.39
N ALA A 232 10.55 -5.86 -8.34
CA ALA A 232 11.70 -6.14 -7.47
C ALA A 232 11.49 -7.43 -6.64
N LEU A 233 10.28 -7.67 -6.13
CA LEU A 233 9.91 -8.93 -5.48
C LEU A 233 10.09 -10.12 -6.42
N GLU A 234 9.67 -10.01 -7.68
CA GLU A 234 9.80 -11.09 -8.67
C GLU A 234 11.24 -11.31 -9.12
N THR A 235 11.97 -10.24 -9.41
CA THR A 235 13.36 -10.31 -9.92
C THR A 235 14.33 -10.82 -8.87
N GLY A 236 14.22 -10.32 -7.63
CA GLY A 236 15.02 -10.80 -6.51
C GLY A 236 14.46 -12.06 -5.86
N GLY A 237 13.25 -12.48 -6.27
CA GLY A 237 12.56 -13.61 -5.71
C GLY A 237 12.22 -13.44 -4.23
N TYR A 238 12.01 -12.23 -3.70
CA TYR A 238 11.75 -11.96 -2.27
C TYR A 238 10.30 -12.23 -1.84
N SER A 239 10.06 -12.31 -0.52
CA SER A 239 8.78 -12.74 0.05
C SER A 239 7.87 -11.61 0.55
N LEU A 240 8.40 -10.41 0.85
CA LEU A 240 7.64 -9.30 1.45
C LEU A 240 8.04 -7.95 0.85
N GLY A 241 7.04 -7.15 0.51
CA GLY A 241 7.26 -5.74 0.18
C GLY A 241 5.97 -4.93 0.16
N GLY A 242 6.09 -3.61 0.04
CA GLY A 242 4.91 -2.75 -0.01
C GLY A 242 5.20 -1.26 0.00
N GLU A 243 4.15 -0.49 0.26
CA GLU A 243 4.15 0.97 0.31
C GLU A 243 3.56 1.48 1.64
N GLN A 244 4.00 2.67 2.07
CA GLN A 244 3.48 3.37 3.26
C GLN A 244 1.94 3.54 3.24
N SER A 245 1.33 3.55 2.05
CA SER A 245 -0.11 3.64 1.85
C SER A 245 -0.91 2.43 2.36
N GLY A 246 -0.24 1.35 2.78
CA GLY A 246 -0.86 0.11 3.21
C GLY A 246 -1.01 -0.94 2.12
N HIS A 247 -0.49 -0.67 0.91
CA HIS A 247 -0.41 -1.67 -0.16
C HIS A 247 0.75 -2.62 0.13
N VAL A 248 0.46 -3.76 0.75
CA VAL A 248 1.45 -4.74 1.22
C VAL A 248 1.26 -6.07 0.51
N ILE A 249 2.38 -6.66 0.07
CA ILE A 249 2.44 -7.88 -0.73
C ILE A 249 3.20 -8.95 0.05
N PHE A 250 2.48 -9.97 0.51
CA PHE A 250 3.07 -11.23 0.97
C PHE A 250 3.18 -12.17 -0.23
N ARG A 251 4.35 -12.17 -0.91
CA ARG A 251 4.49 -12.77 -2.24
C ARG A 251 4.25 -14.29 -2.28
N ASP A 252 4.49 -14.97 -1.17
CA ASP A 252 4.24 -16.41 -1.03
C ASP A 252 2.73 -16.74 -0.90
N LEU A 253 1.88 -15.73 -0.66
CA LEU A 253 0.45 -15.88 -0.37
C LEU A 253 -0.43 -15.16 -1.40
N ALA A 254 0.04 -14.04 -1.96
CA ALA A 254 -0.68 -13.24 -2.93
C ALA A 254 0.23 -12.70 -4.04
N THR A 255 -0.36 -12.45 -5.21
CA THR A 255 0.34 -11.95 -6.41
C THR A 255 0.25 -10.42 -6.59
N THR A 256 -0.43 -9.74 -5.68
CA THR A 256 -0.64 -8.29 -5.64
C THR A 256 -0.88 -7.86 -4.18
N GLY A 257 -1.00 -6.56 -3.92
CA GLY A 257 -1.35 -6.07 -2.60
C GLY A 257 -2.74 -6.54 -2.19
N ASP A 258 -2.85 -6.99 -0.95
CA ASP A 258 -4.06 -7.58 -0.41
C ASP A 258 -4.23 -7.09 1.02
N GLY A 259 -5.14 -6.14 1.21
CA GLY A 259 -5.38 -5.49 2.49
C GLY A 259 -5.92 -6.47 3.52
N LEU A 260 -6.86 -7.34 3.13
CA LEU A 260 -7.45 -8.31 4.06
C LEU A 260 -6.43 -9.36 4.50
N LEU A 261 -5.65 -9.90 3.57
CA LEU A 261 -4.56 -10.81 3.88
C LEU A 261 -3.53 -10.15 4.78
N THR A 262 -3.15 -8.91 4.49
CA THR A 262 -2.19 -8.15 5.30
C THR A 262 -2.71 -7.92 6.71
N GLY A 263 -3.99 -7.55 6.85
CA GLY A 263 -4.65 -7.43 8.15
C GLY A 263 -4.63 -8.74 8.94
N VAL A 264 -4.95 -9.86 8.29
CA VAL A 264 -4.89 -11.20 8.91
C VAL A 264 -3.47 -11.56 9.34
N GLN A 265 -2.45 -11.31 8.51
CA GLN A 265 -1.05 -11.57 8.87
C GLN A 265 -0.59 -10.68 10.03
N LEU A 266 -1.02 -9.41 10.09
CA LEU A 266 -0.71 -8.52 11.21
C LEU A 266 -1.35 -8.98 12.52
N LEU A 267 -2.66 -9.32 12.49
CA LEU A 267 -3.37 -9.83 13.66
C LEU A 267 -2.77 -11.16 14.14
N ASP A 268 -2.28 -12.00 13.23
CA ASP A 268 -1.56 -13.23 13.58
C ASP A 268 -0.27 -12.95 14.37
N VAL A 269 0.47 -11.89 14.02
CA VAL A 269 1.63 -11.47 14.81
C VAL A 269 1.19 -10.99 16.20
N VAL A 270 0.15 -10.15 16.28
CA VAL A 270 -0.39 -9.65 17.55
C VAL A 270 -0.81 -10.81 18.46
N ALA A 271 -1.60 -11.76 17.94
CA ALA A 271 -2.09 -12.92 18.68
C ALA A 271 -0.96 -13.85 19.13
N ARG A 272 0.01 -14.17 18.26
CA ARG A 272 1.13 -15.06 18.61
C ARG A 272 2.09 -14.47 19.62
N ARG A 273 2.30 -13.15 19.57
CA ARG A 273 3.28 -12.45 20.43
C ARG A 273 2.70 -12.05 21.78
N ASP A 274 1.38 -12.12 21.95
CA ASP A 274 0.67 -11.69 23.16
C ASP A 274 1.12 -10.28 23.60
N ARG A 275 1.26 -9.38 22.62
CA ARG A 275 1.70 -7.99 22.78
C ARG A 275 0.76 -7.08 22.00
N SER A 276 0.49 -5.90 22.56
CA SER A 276 -0.32 -4.91 21.87
C SER A 276 0.33 -4.46 20.56
N LEU A 277 -0.50 -4.10 19.58
CA LEU A 277 -0.02 -3.56 18.31
C LEU A 277 0.86 -2.31 18.51
N ALA A 278 0.53 -1.46 19.49
CA ALA A 278 1.34 -0.30 19.86
C ALA A 278 2.77 -0.68 20.28
N ALA A 279 2.92 -1.74 21.08
CA ALA A 279 4.23 -2.19 21.52
C ALA A 279 5.01 -2.86 20.39
N LEU A 280 4.32 -3.60 19.52
CA LEU A 280 4.94 -4.25 18.36
C LEU A 280 5.41 -3.24 17.31
N SER A 281 4.58 -2.24 16.98
CA SER A 281 4.92 -1.21 16.00
C SER A 281 6.06 -0.31 16.48
N ALA A 282 6.03 0.10 17.76
CA ALA A 282 7.09 0.93 18.35
C ALA A 282 8.44 0.19 18.48
N ASP A 283 8.42 -1.12 18.74
CA ASP A 283 9.61 -1.96 18.73
C ASP A 283 10.13 -2.14 17.31
N ALA A 284 9.25 -2.42 16.34
CA ALA A 284 9.61 -2.68 14.95
C ALA A 284 10.27 -1.48 14.25
N MET A 285 9.80 -0.26 14.51
CA MET A 285 10.44 0.98 14.02
C MET A 285 10.02 2.22 14.81
N HIS A 286 10.88 3.24 14.80
CA HIS A 286 10.52 4.58 15.23
C HIS A 286 10.32 5.48 14.02
N GLN A 287 9.07 5.87 13.76
CA GLN A 287 8.76 6.77 12.65
C GLN A 287 9.37 8.15 12.90
N LEU A 288 10.23 8.58 11.98
CA LEU A 288 10.82 9.91 12.04
C LEU A 288 9.83 10.96 11.49
N PRO A 289 9.76 12.15 12.10
CA PRO A 289 9.02 13.27 11.54
C PRO A 289 9.34 13.48 10.06
N GLN A 290 8.29 13.50 9.24
CA GLN A 290 8.37 13.66 7.79
C GLN A 290 7.54 14.88 7.37
N VAL A 291 8.15 15.76 6.56
CA VAL A 291 7.49 16.93 6.00
C VAL A 291 7.53 16.84 4.48
N LEU A 292 6.37 16.94 3.84
CA LEU A 292 6.21 16.97 2.39
C LEU A 292 5.70 18.34 1.94
N ARG A 293 6.43 19.01 1.05
CA ARG A 293 6.04 20.26 0.41
C ARG A 293 5.84 20.05 -1.08
N ASN A 294 4.69 20.48 -1.58
CA ASN A 294 4.35 20.42 -3.00
C ASN A 294 4.53 21.82 -3.63
N VAL A 295 5.50 21.96 -4.52
CA VAL A 295 5.79 23.21 -5.23
C VAL A 295 5.19 23.14 -6.63
N ARG A 296 4.02 23.76 -6.80
CA ARG A 296 3.31 23.82 -8.08
C ARG A 296 3.97 24.79 -9.05
N MET A 297 3.92 24.44 -10.32
CA MET A 297 4.58 25.18 -11.40
C MET A 297 3.64 25.29 -12.61
N SER A 298 3.84 26.31 -13.43
CA SER A 298 3.07 26.47 -14.68
C SER A 298 3.44 25.38 -15.71
N ARG A 299 4.73 25.02 -15.75
CA ARG A 299 5.25 23.92 -16.55
C ARG A 299 6.28 23.16 -15.71
N LEU A 300 6.15 21.84 -15.66
CA LEU A 300 7.10 20.98 -14.99
C LEU A 300 8.46 21.04 -15.70
N ASP A 301 9.51 21.41 -14.96
CA ASP A 301 10.90 21.35 -15.42
C ASP A 301 11.71 20.39 -14.52
N PRO A 302 11.85 19.12 -14.91
CA PRO A 302 12.62 18.14 -14.15
C PRO A 302 14.09 18.50 -13.95
N SER A 303 14.67 19.36 -14.81
CA SER A 303 16.06 19.80 -14.66
C SER A 303 16.31 20.65 -13.41
N LEU A 304 15.25 21.16 -12.78
CA LEU A 304 15.33 21.82 -11.48
C LEU A 304 15.84 20.89 -10.38
N ILE A 305 15.49 19.60 -10.44
CA ILE A 305 15.91 18.61 -9.44
C ILE A 305 17.43 18.48 -9.45
N GLU A 306 18.02 18.39 -10.66
CA GLU A 306 19.47 18.33 -10.81
C GLU A 306 20.15 19.61 -10.32
N ARG A 307 19.56 20.78 -10.60
CA ARG A 307 20.07 22.07 -10.09
C ARG A 307 19.98 22.20 -8.57
N MET A 308 19.05 21.49 -7.93
CA MET A 308 18.91 21.45 -6.47
C MET A 308 19.87 20.47 -5.78
N ARG A 309 20.68 19.70 -6.53
CA ARG A 309 21.54 18.66 -5.97
C ARG A 309 22.45 19.19 -4.85
N ALA A 310 23.15 20.31 -5.09
CA ALA A 310 24.06 20.89 -4.11
C ALA A 310 23.33 21.39 -2.84
N ASP A 311 22.14 21.96 -2.98
CA ASP A 311 21.32 22.37 -1.83
C ASP A 311 20.82 21.15 -1.04
N THR A 312 20.41 20.10 -1.76
CA THR A 312 19.94 18.82 -1.19
C THR A 312 21.05 18.15 -0.38
N GLU A 313 22.23 17.97 -0.97
CA GLU A 313 23.39 17.34 -0.31
C GLU A 313 23.83 18.12 0.92
N ARG A 314 23.80 19.45 0.87
CA ARG A 314 24.17 20.30 2.01
C ARG A 314 23.16 20.17 3.16
N VAL A 315 21.87 20.16 2.86
CA VAL A 315 20.81 19.99 3.88
C VAL A 315 20.88 18.59 4.48
N GLU A 316 21.04 17.56 3.64
CA GLU A 316 21.15 16.17 4.08
C GLU A 316 22.39 15.95 4.96
N ALA A 317 23.55 16.50 4.58
CA ALA A 317 24.77 16.45 5.41
C ALA A 317 24.59 17.11 6.78
N ARG A 318 23.81 18.21 6.86
CA ARG A 318 23.49 18.88 8.13
C ARG A 318 22.59 18.02 9.02
N LEU A 319 21.63 17.30 8.43
CA LEU A 319 20.68 16.45 9.18
C LEU A 319 21.32 15.12 9.63
N GLY A 320 22.41 14.69 8.99
CA GLY A 320 23.23 13.56 9.42
C GLY A 320 22.50 12.21 9.32
N ALA A 321 22.79 11.29 10.24
CA ALA A 321 22.28 9.92 10.19
C ALA A 321 20.76 9.78 10.46
N THR A 322 20.14 10.80 11.03
CA THR A 322 18.70 10.89 11.29
C THR A 322 18.00 11.81 10.30
N GLY A 323 18.67 12.11 9.19
CA GLY A 323 18.26 13.05 8.17
C GLY A 323 18.13 12.41 6.80
N ARG A 324 17.08 12.77 6.07
CA ARG A 324 16.94 12.38 4.67
C ARG A 324 16.19 13.42 3.87
N VAL A 325 16.63 13.65 2.65
CA VAL A 325 15.93 14.52 1.69
C VAL A 325 15.57 13.74 0.43
N LEU A 326 14.34 13.92 -0.05
CA LEU A 326 13.88 13.39 -1.32
C LEU A 326 13.20 14.50 -2.12
N VAL A 327 13.84 14.90 -3.22
CA VAL A 327 13.27 15.84 -4.20
C VAL A 327 12.90 15.08 -5.46
N ARG A 328 11.63 15.14 -5.88
CA ARG A 328 11.15 14.44 -7.09
C ARG A 328 10.06 15.20 -7.82
N ALA A 329 9.97 15.00 -9.13
CA ALA A 329 8.83 15.47 -9.92
C ALA A 329 7.59 14.59 -9.66
N SER A 330 6.40 15.18 -9.74
CA SER A 330 5.16 14.40 -9.85
C SER A 330 4.99 13.90 -11.30
N GLY A 331 4.54 12.67 -11.45
CA GLY A 331 4.24 12.08 -12.77
C GLY A 331 2.86 12.46 -13.32
N THR A 332 1.96 12.94 -12.45
CA THR A 332 0.55 13.22 -12.79
C THR A 332 0.19 14.70 -12.67
N GLU A 333 1.01 15.50 -11.99
CA GLU A 333 0.75 16.90 -11.71
C GLU A 333 1.97 17.76 -12.06
N PRO A 334 1.81 19.02 -12.48
CA PRO A 334 2.92 19.92 -12.78
C PRO A 334 3.53 20.51 -11.49
N LEU A 335 4.11 19.64 -10.66
CA LEU A 335 4.72 20.02 -9.38
C LEU A 335 5.99 19.22 -9.06
N ILE A 336 6.85 19.81 -8.24
CA ILE A 336 7.98 19.15 -7.59
C ILE A 336 7.62 18.92 -6.12
N ARG A 337 7.91 17.72 -5.64
CA ARG A 337 7.74 17.29 -4.26
C ARG A 337 9.09 17.36 -3.55
N VAL A 338 9.13 18.10 -2.45
CA VAL A 338 10.28 18.19 -1.54
C VAL A 338 9.87 17.52 -0.25
N MET A 339 10.44 16.36 0.03
CA MET A 339 10.22 15.60 1.25
C MET A 339 11.48 15.63 2.11
N VAL A 340 11.32 15.94 3.40
CA VAL A 340 12.42 15.93 4.36
C VAL A 340 12.00 15.14 5.59
N GLU A 341 12.91 14.30 6.07
CA GLU A 341 12.79 13.54 7.31
C GLU A 341 13.92 13.95 8.24
N ALA A 342 13.62 14.15 9.52
CA ALA A 342 14.60 14.57 10.52
C ALA A 342 14.27 13.98 11.90
N ALA A 343 15.18 14.17 12.86
CA ALA A 343 14.97 13.74 14.25
C ALA A 343 13.77 14.45 14.91
N THR A 344 13.49 15.71 14.52
CA THR A 344 12.38 16.50 15.04
C THR A 344 11.53 17.09 13.92
N ALA A 345 10.24 17.34 14.22
CA ALA A 345 9.33 17.98 13.27
C ALA A 345 9.75 19.41 12.89
N ALA A 346 10.37 20.13 13.84
CA ALA A 346 10.89 21.48 13.61
C ALA A 346 12.05 21.45 12.59
N GLU A 347 13.05 20.59 12.80
CA GLU A 347 14.17 20.45 11.87
C GLU A 347 13.72 20.01 10.47
N ALA A 348 12.77 19.06 10.38
CA ALA A 348 12.22 18.61 9.11
C ALA A 348 11.51 19.75 8.37
N ALA A 349 10.73 20.56 9.10
CA ALA A 349 10.02 21.71 8.53
C ALA A 349 10.98 22.80 8.05
N GLU A 350 11.94 23.20 8.88
CA GLU A 350 12.95 24.21 8.55
C GLU A 350 13.77 23.81 7.32
N ALA A 351 14.23 22.55 7.27
CA ALA A 351 14.99 22.04 6.15
C ALA A 351 14.15 21.92 4.86
N ALA A 352 12.87 21.52 4.96
CA ALA A 352 11.98 21.49 3.81
C ALA A 352 11.72 22.89 3.25
N ASP A 353 11.45 23.86 4.13
CA ASP A 353 11.15 25.24 3.74
C ASP A 353 12.40 25.91 3.11
N GLU A 354 13.60 25.62 3.62
CA GLU A 354 14.87 26.07 3.02
C GLU A 354 15.06 25.56 1.57
N LEU A 355 14.73 24.29 1.32
CA LEU A 355 14.81 23.69 -0.02
C LEU A 355 13.73 24.24 -0.95
N VAL A 356 12.52 24.51 -0.44
CA VAL A 356 11.45 25.18 -1.20
C VAL A 356 11.86 26.60 -1.61
N ASP A 357 12.54 27.33 -0.72
CA ASP A 357 13.08 28.65 -1.04
C ASP A 357 14.18 28.60 -2.09
N ALA A 358 15.07 27.59 -2.02
CA ALA A 358 16.09 27.35 -3.05
C ALA A 358 15.45 27.07 -4.42
N LEU A 359 14.46 26.19 -4.46
CA LEU A 359 13.69 25.90 -5.67
C LEU A 359 13.01 27.16 -6.22
N SER A 360 12.41 27.97 -5.35
CA SER A 360 11.75 29.23 -5.71
C SER A 360 12.71 30.27 -6.30
N ARG A 361 13.98 30.30 -5.86
CA ARG A 361 15.00 31.17 -6.47
C ARG A 361 15.37 30.70 -7.88
N LEU A 362 15.51 29.39 -8.09
CA LEU A 362 15.83 28.81 -9.39
C LEU A 362 14.73 29.06 -10.43
N THR A 363 13.46 29.01 -10.02
CA THR A 363 12.32 29.28 -10.93
C THR A 363 12.19 30.75 -11.30
N ARG A 364 12.45 31.67 -10.37
CA ARG A 364 12.48 33.12 -10.65
C ARG A 364 13.65 33.48 -11.58
N ALA A 365 14.81 32.86 -11.41
CA ALA A 365 15.96 33.10 -12.28
C ALA A 365 15.70 32.72 -13.75
N GLN A 366 14.82 31.74 -14.02
CA GLN A 366 14.37 31.39 -15.38
C GLN A 366 13.36 32.38 -15.98
N SER A 367 12.74 33.23 -15.15
CA SER A 367 11.68 34.15 -15.56
C SER A 367 12.20 35.56 -15.89
N THR A 368 13.51 35.80 -15.70
CA THR A 368 14.16 37.07 -16.03
C THR A 368 14.74 36.96 -17.45
N PRO A 369 14.36 37.85 -18.40
CA PRO A 369 14.79 37.80 -19.81
C PRO A 369 16.30 37.82 -20.04
#